data_AF-A0A7R9JF34-F1
#
_entry.id   AF-A0A7R9JF34-F1
#
_cell.length_a   1.000
_cell.length_b   1.000
_cell.length_c   1.000
_cell.angle_alpha   90.00
_cell.angle_beta   90.00
_cell.angle_gamma   90.00
#
_symmetry.space_group_name_H-M   'P 1'
#
loop_
_entity.id
_entity.type
_entity.pdbx_description
1 polymer ?
#
loop_
_entity_poly.entity_id
_entity_poly.type
_entity_poly.pdbx_seq_one_letter_code
_entity_poly.pdbx_strand_id
1 'polypeptide(L)'
;MVRPQFSSFLPVIPHSINSHVLNTRQLVPAVSINRNTMPAEEIWKGVTSVSNAGKKRGRGKGMGKKTAKNLNKGQIIGVGRANIVWPGLNSPVMRGRELVRQQKLPEDVERHKALLKMRDEMKTFRSLKLSPLERGWSGTKMPGRSIGAPDPVGEDTFDGFDTKVLEVCTLF
;
A
#
# COMPACT_ATOMS: atom_id res chain seq x y z
N MET A 1 58.42 -32.49 70.09
CA MET A 1 57.78 -33.33 69.06
C MET A 1 57.50 -32.48 67.83
N VAL A 2 57.75 -33.03 66.66
CA VAL A 2 58.17 -32.41 65.38
C VAL A 2 57.09 -31.53 64.72
N ARG A 3 57.49 -30.34 64.21
CA ARG A 3 56.72 -29.50 63.26
C ARG A 3 57.11 -29.86 61.82
N PRO A 4 56.16 -30.01 60.87
CA PRO A 4 56.50 -30.27 59.47
C PRO A 4 56.64 -28.96 58.67
N GLN A 5 57.69 -28.89 57.85
CA GLN A 5 57.92 -27.83 56.86
C GLN A 5 57.24 -28.21 55.54
N PHE A 6 56.43 -27.30 54.99
CA PHE A 6 55.76 -27.42 53.70
C PHE A 6 56.75 -27.10 52.56
N SER A 7 56.92 -28.02 51.60
CA SER A 7 57.66 -27.79 50.36
C SER A 7 56.69 -27.51 49.20
N SER A 8 56.87 -26.35 48.57
CA SER A 8 56.15 -25.88 47.39
C SER A 8 56.44 -26.70 46.13
N PHE A 9 55.39 -27.26 45.52
CA PHE A 9 55.39 -27.73 44.13
C PHE A 9 54.15 -27.16 43.44
N LEU A 10 54.34 -26.20 42.53
CA LEU A 10 53.34 -25.79 41.55
C LEU A 10 53.83 -26.25 40.17
N PRO A 11 53.08 -27.09 39.43
CA PRO A 11 53.37 -27.36 38.04
C PRO A 11 52.82 -26.26 37.14
N VAL A 12 53.68 -25.80 36.23
CA VAL A 12 53.40 -24.90 35.11
C VAL A 12 52.51 -25.62 34.10
N ILE A 13 51.33 -25.06 33.80
CA ILE A 13 50.46 -25.49 32.69
C ILE A 13 50.59 -24.45 31.57
N PRO A 14 51.06 -24.82 30.36
CA PRO A 14 50.93 -23.97 29.20
C PRO A 14 49.68 -24.32 28.39
N HIS A 15 49.03 -23.30 27.84
CA HIS A 15 48.58 -23.19 26.45
C HIS A 15 47.30 -22.34 26.32
N SER A 16 47.51 -21.14 25.79
CA SER A 16 46.67 -20.40 24.83
C SER A 16 45.17 -20.71 24.83
N ILE A 17 44.39 -19.81 25.43
CA ILE A 17 42.99 -19.61 25.06
C ILE A 17 42.87 -18.21 24.48
N ASN A 18 43.27 -18.08 23.20
CA ASN A 18 42.78 -17.00 22.36
C ASN A 18 41.30 -17.30 22.05
N SER A 19 40.38 -16.80 22.87
CA SER A 19 39.01 -16.65 22.43
C SER A 19 38.98 -15.50 21.43
N HIS A 20 39.18 -15.81 20.16
CA HIS A 20 38.76 -14.93 19.08
C HIS A 20 37.26 -14.70 19.28
N VAL A 21 36.91 -13.53 19.82
CA VAL A 21 35.57 -12.99 19.75
C VAL A 21 35.23 -12.99 18.27
N LEU A 22 34.41 -13.96 17.84
CA LEU A 22 33.82 -13.93 16.52
C LEU A 22 32.99 -12.65 16.49
N ASN A 23 33.60 -11.63 15.90
CA ASN A 23 32.96 -10.40 15.51
C ASN A 23 31.83 -10.82 14.57
N THR A 24 30.65 -11.05 15.15
CA THR A 24 29.41 -11.01 14.42
C THR A 24 29.28 -9.57 13.96
N ARG A 25 29.96 -9.25 12.86
CA ARG A 25 29.53 -8.23 11.94
C ARG A 25 28.12 -8.65 11.59
N GLN A 26 27.15 -8.10 12.32
CA GLN A 26 25.79 -8.02 11.84
C GLN A 26 25.95 -7.47 10.43
N LEU A 27 25.72 -8.33 9.44
CA LEU A 27 25.56 -7.90 8.07
C LEU A 27 24.24 -7.13 8.09
N VAL A 28 24.30 -5.88 8.55
CA VAL A 28 23.22 -4.93 8.37
C VAL A 28 23.08 -4.89 6.87
N PRO A 29 21.92 -5.31 6.30
CA PRO A 29 21.72 -5.21 4.87
C PRO A 29 22.00 -3.76 4.53
N ALA A 30 22.92 -3.53 3.59
CA ALA A 30 23.20 -2.21 3.05
C ALA A 30 21.97 -1.75 2.28
N VAL A 31 20.92 -1.35 3.00
CA VAL A 31 19.82 -0.61 2.45
C VAL A 31 20.41 0.77 2.22
N SER A 32 20.74 1.08 0.98
CA SER A 32 20.90 2.47 0.56
C SER A 32 19.53 3.13 0.71
N ILE A 33 19.22 3.57 1.92
CA ILE A 33 18.02 4.38 2.17
C ILE A 33 18.31 5.69 1.45
N ASN A 34 17.80 5.82 0.24
CA ASN A 34 17.80 7.08 -0.47
C ASN A 34 17.01 8.08 0.39
N ARG A 35 17.71 8.98 1.08
CA ARG A 35 17.10 9.90 2.07
C ARG A 35 16.20 10.96 1.43
N ASN A 36 16.18 11.06 0.10
CA ASN A 36 15.41 12.07 -0.63
C ASN A 36 14.07 11.53 -1.18
N THR A 37 13.73 10.26 -0.97
CA THR A 37 12.45 9.69 -1.42
C THR A 37 11.38 9.77 -0.34
N MET A 38 10.23 10.34 -0.67
CA MET A 38 9.08 10.45 0.23
C MET A 38 8.07 9.32 -0.04
N PRO A 39 7.28 8.88 0.97
CA PRO A 39 6.19 7.96 0.75
C PRO A 39 5.16 8.54 -0.24
N ALA A 40 4.48 7.65 -0.96
CA ALA A 40 3.51 8.02 -1.99
C ALA A 40 2.38 8.92 -1.46
N GLU A 41 1.98 8.75 -0.19
CA GLU A 41 0.95 9.58 0.44
C GLU A 41 1.33 11.06 0.50
N GLU A 42 2.58 11.35 0.88
CA GLU A 42 3.07 12.73 0.97
C GLU A 42 3.23 13.36 -0.41
N ILE A 43 3.70 12.58 -1.39
CA ILE A 43 3.77 13.01 -2.80
C ILE A 43 2.38 13.37 -3.31
N TRP A 44 1.39 12.49 -3.11
CA TRP A 44 0.03 12.73 -3.57
C TRP A 44 -0.65 13.88 -2.83
N LYS A 45 -0.38 14.05 -1.54
CA LYS A 45 -0.83 15.20 -0.75
C LYS A 45 -0.27 16.49 -1.33
N GLY A 46 1.03 16.56 -1.63
CA GLY A 46 1.64 17.73 -2.27
C GLY A 46 1.07 18.06 -3.65
N VAL A 47 0.79 17.04 -4.48
CA VAL A 47 0.31 17.24 -5.86
C VAL A 47 -1.19 17.58 -5.94
N THR A 48 -2.01 17.03 -5.05
CA THR A 48 -3.48 17.10 -5.16
C THR A 48 -4.14 18.10 -4.22
N SER A 49 -3.47 18.45 -3.11
CA SER A 49 -4.03 19.35 -2.10
C SER A 49 -3.72 20.82 -2.39
N VAL A 50 -4.59 21.68 -1.88
CA VAL A 50 -4.32 23.11 -1.69
C VAL A 50 -4.03 23.33 -0.20
N SER A 51 -3.41 24.46 0.15
CA SER A 51 -3.25 24.84 1.56
C SER A 51 -4.60 24.82 2.28
N ASN A 52 -4.60 24.48 3.58
CA ASN A 52 -5.84 24.44 4.38
C ASN A 52 -6.66 25.73 4.28
N ALA A 53 -5.97 26.88 4.22
CA ALA A 53 -6.59 28.18 4.00
C ALA A 53 -7.25 28.30 2.61
N GLY A 54 -6.60 27.79 1.56
CA GLY A 54 -7.15 27.73 0.21
C GLY A 54 -8.38 26.82 0.10
N LYS A 55 -8.37 25.68 0.80
CA LYS A 55 -9.49 24.73 0.84
C LYS A 55 -10.73 25.35 1.50
N LYS A 56 -10.58 25.98 2.67
CA LYS A 56 -11.68 26.63 3.40
C LYS A 56 -12.35 27.76 2.61
N ARG A 57 -11.57 28.52 1.84
CA ARG A 57 -12.06 29.66 1.04
C ARG A 57 -12.53 29.30 -0.37
N GLY A 58 -12.62 28.02 -0.71
CA GLY A 58 -13.07 27.58 -2.03
C GLY A 58 -12.14 27.98 -3.19
N ARG A 59 -10.85 28.26 -2.92
CA ARG A 59 -9.89 28.72 -3.95
C ARG A 59 -9.43 27.62 -4.91
N GLY A 60 -9.74 26.36 -4.61
CA GLY A 60 -9.45 25.25 -5.51
C GLY A 60 -10.51 25.16 -6.61
N LYS A 61 -10.14 25.36 -7.88
CA LYS A 61 -11.02 25.08 -9.02
C LYS A 61 -11.41 23.60 -8.99
N GLY A 62 -12.72 23.31 -9.01
CA GLY A 62 -13.23 21.94 -9.03
C GLY A 62 -13.01 21.22 -10.38
N MET A 63 -12.92 21.98 -11.47
CA MET A 63 -12.73 21.46 -12.82
C MET A 63 -11.25 21.12 -13.08
N GLY A 64 -10.98 19.89 -13.55
CA GLY A 64 -9.62 19.42 -13.86
C GLY A 64 -8.81 18.95 -12.66
N LYS A 65 -9.44 18.69 -11.51
CA LYS A 65 -8.76 18.21 -10.31
C LYS A 65 -8.04 16.89 -10.60
N LYS A 66 -6.72 16.86 -10.38
CA LYS A 66 -5.92 15.63 -10.43
C LYS A 66 -6.33 14.74 -9.27
N THR A 67 -6.68 13.49 -9.55
CA THR A 67 -6.97 12.49 -8.52
C THR A 67 -5.69 11.73 -8.17
N ALA A 68 -5.52 11.44 -6.88
CA ALA A 68 -4.46 10.56 -6.44
C ALA A 68 -4.71 9.15 -6.99
N LYS A 69 -3.68 8.56 -7.62
CA LYS A 69 -3.76 7.21 -8.18
C LYS A 69 -2.96 6.27 -7.29
N ASN A 70 -3.50 5.08 -7.04
CA ASN A 70 -2.76 4.04 -6.33
C ASN A 70 -1.83 3.32 -7.32
N LEU A 71 -0.51 3.58 -7.25
CA LEU A 71 0.49 2.95 -8.11
C LEU A 71 0.79 1.49 -7.73
N ASN A 72 0.41 1.06 -6.53
CA ASN A 72 0.64 -0.31 -6.05
C ASN A 72 -0.42 -1.28 -6.60
N LYS A 73 -1.55 -0.77 -7.10
CA LYS A 73 -2.61 -1.60 -7.67
C LYS A 73 -2.14 -2.24 -8.99
N GLY A 74 -2.25 -3.57 -9.07
CA GLY A 74 -1.81 -4.34 -10.25
C GLY A 74 -0.33 -4.71 -10.27
N GLN A 75 0.44 -4.37 -9.23
CA GLN A 75 1.81 -4.85 -9.05
C GLN A 75 1.81 -6.12 -8.19
N ILE A 76 2.52 -7.16 -8.66
CA ILE A 76 2.70 -8.42 -7.94
C ILE A 76 4.13 -8.45 -7.42
N ILE A 77 4.30 -8.82 -6.15
CA ILE A 77 5.62 -8.89 -5.53
C ILE A 77 6.48 -9.92 -6.28
N GLY A 78 7.75 -9.59 -6.52
CA GLY A 78 8.67 -10.47 -7.24
C GLY A 78 8.52 -10.45 -8.75
N VAL A 79 7.69 -9.56 -9.31
CA VAL A 79 7.67 -9.33 -10.75
C VAL A 79 8.08 -7.89 -11.07
N GLY A 80 9.11 -7.76 -11.89
CA GLY A 80 9.63 -6.47 -12.32
C GLY A 80 9.67 -6.35 -13.85
N ARG A 81 10.41 -5.35 -14.33
CA ARG A 81 10.66 -5.16 -15.76
C ARG A 81 11.47 -6.31 -16.35
N ALA A 82 12.46 -6.82 -15.61
CA ALA A 82 13.11 -8.08 -15.93
C ALA A 82 12.22 -9.23 -15.48
N ASN A 83 11.84 -10.10 -16.42
CA ASN A 83 11.04 -11.29 -16.13
C ASN A 83 11.93 -12.37 -15.51
N ILE A 84 12.13 -12.31 -14.20
CA ILE A 84 12.97 -13.26 -13.45
C ILE A 84 12.08 -14.10 -12.56
N VAL A 85 12.28 -15.42 -12.56
CA VAL A 85 11.63 -16.35 -11.63
C VAL A 85 12.43 -16.35 -10.33
N TRP A 86 11.77 -15.99 -9.24
CA TRP A 86 12.27 -15.97 -7.87
C TRP A 86 11.57 -17.09 -7.08
N PRO A 87 12.26 -18.23 -6.85
CA PRO A 87 11.72 -19.33 -6.06
C PRO A 87 11.37 -18.83 -4.65
N GLY A 88 10.15 -19.07 -4.20
CA GLY A 88 9.64 -18.61 -2.90
C GLY A 88 9.01 -17.22 -2.89
N LEU A 89 9.03 -16.47 -4.01
CA LEU A 89 8.38 -15.16 -4.12
C LEU A 89 7.31 -15.13 -5.22
N ASN A 90 7.71 -15.36 -6.47
CA ASN A 90 6.79 -15.36 -7.62
C ASN A 90 6.48 -16.76 -8.16
N SER A 91 7.28 -17.77 -7.78
CA SER A 91 7.11 -19.17 -8.14
C SER A 91 7.28 -20.03 -6.90
N PRO A 92 6.59 -21.18 -6.79
CA PRO A 92 6.86 -22.14 -5.73
C PRO A 92 8.31 -22.62 -5.79
N VAL A 93 8.86 -22.98 -4.62
CA VAL A 93 10.24 -23.48 -4.47
C VAL A 93 10.40 -24.85 -5.16
N MET A 94 9.37 -25.69 -5.10
CA MET A 94 9.33 -27.01 -5.75
C MET A 94 8.24 -27.01 -6.81
N ARG A 95 8.56 -27.44 -8.03
CA ARG A 95 7.59 -27.69 -9.10
C ARG A 95 7.54 -29.19 -9.34
N GLY A 96 6.52 -29.86 -8.79
CA GLY A 96 6.46 -31.32 -8.79
C GLY A 96 7.58 -31.91 -7.93
N ARG A 97 8.54 -32.60 -8.56
CA ARG A 97 9.71 -33.19 -7.89
C ARG A 97 11.02 -32.39 -8.08
N GLU A 98 10.98 -31.31 -8.87
CA GLU A 98 12.19 -30.53 -9.18
C GLU A 98 12.25 -29.23 -8.38
N LEU A 99 13.44 -28.92 -7.87
CA LEU A 99 13.74 -27.66 -7.22
C LEU A 99 13.87 -26.56 -8.29
N VAL A 100 13.01 -25.54 -8.21
CA VAL A 100 13.02 -24.43 -9.17
C VAL A 100 14.23 -23.55 -8.88
N ARG A 101 15.10 -23.38 -9.88
CA ARG A 101 16.22 -22.42 -9.81
C ARG A 101 15.80 -21.05 -10.31
N GLN A 102 16.52 -20.02 -9.86
CA GLN A 102 16.36 -18.67 -10.38
C GLN A 102 16.72 -18.67 -11.87
N GLN A 103 15.78 -18.21 -12.70
CA GLN A 103 15.98 -18.13 -14.15
C GLN A 103 15.39 -16.84 -14.70
N LYS A 104 16.06 -16.25 -15.68
CA LYS A 104 15.54 -15.11 -16.43
C LYS A 104 14.77 -15.63 -17.64
N LEU A 105 13.47 -15.38 -17.66
CA LEU A 105 12.61 -15.68 -18.80
C LEU A 105 12.68 -14.55 -19.84
N PRO A 106 12.26 -14.83 -21.09
CA PRO A 106 12.07 -13.78 -22.08
C PRO A 106 11.03 -12.76 -21.61
N GLU A 107 11.10 -11.56 -22.18
CA GLU A 107 10.16 -10.49 -21.88
C GLU A 107 8.75 -10.86 -22.38
N ASP A 108 7.77 -10.72 -21.49
CA ASP A 108 6.37 -11.00 -21.79
C ASP A 108 5.65 -9.72 -22.25
N VAL A 109 5.51 -9.60 -23.58
CA VAL A 109 4.89 -8.45 -24.23
C VAL A 109 3.39 -8.39 -23.94
N GLU A 110 2.73 -9.53 -23.77
CA GLU A 110 1.29 -9.61 -23.51
C GLU A 110 0.97 -9.06 -22.13
N ARG A 111 1.75 -9.45 -21.13
CA ARG A 111 1.65 -8.90 -19.78
C ARG A 111 1.85 -7.38 -19.78
N HIS A 112 2.84 -6.87 -20.49
CA HIS A 112 3.08 -5.43 -20.58
C HIS A 112 1.87 -4.70 -21.17
N LYS A 113 1.25 -5.24 -22.22
CA LYS A 113 0.01 -4.71 -22.80
C LYS A 113 -1.15 -4.74 -21.79
N ALA A 114 -1.29 -5.81 -21.01
CA ALA A 114 -2.31 -5.91 -19.96
C ALA A 114 -2.13 -4.85 -18.85
N LEU A 115 -0.89 -4.60 -18.42
CA LEU A 115 -0.57 -3.52 -17.47
C LEU A 115 -0.92 -2.13 -18.02
N LEU A 116 -0.63 -1.87 -19.30
CA LEU A 116 -1.01 -0.63 -19.96
C LEU A 116 -2.52 -0.45 -20.05
N LYS A 117 -3.26 -1.52 -20.37
CA LYS A 117 -4.72 -1.50 -20.40
C LYS A 117 -5.30 -1.13 -19.02
N MET A 118 -4.82 -1.76 -17.95
CA MET A 118 -5.24 -1.44 -16.58
C MET A 118 -4.92 0.01 -16.20
N ARG A 119 -3.74 0.53 -16.60
CA ARG A 119 -3.36 1.93 -16.39
C ARG A 119 -4.34 2.89 -17.07
N ASP A 120 -4.74 2.57 -18.28
CA ASP A 120 -5.62 3.42 -19.09
C ASP A 120 -7.06 3.39 -18.56
N GLU A 121 -7.54 2.24 -18.11
CA GLU A 121 -8.83 2.10 -17.41
C GLU A 121 -8.88 2.97 -16.14
N MET A 122 -7.81 2.99 -15.34
CA MET A 122 -7.68 3.83 -14.14
C MET A 122 -7.75 5.35 -14.41
N LYS A 123 -7.56 5.80 -15.66
CA LYS A 123 -7.52 7.23 -16.00
C LYS A 123 -8.92 7.86 -16.05
N THR A 124 -9.98 7.08 -16.21
CA THR A 124 -11.31 7.59 -16.49
C THR A 124 -12.12 7.83 -15.21
N PHE A 125 -12.04 9.04 -14.65
CA PHE A 125 -13.07 9.49 -13.71
C PHE A 125 -14.35 9.73 -14.51
N ARG A 126 -15.28 8.78 -14.50
CA ARG A 126 -16.59 8.96 -15.14
C ARG A 126 -17.38 9.96 -14.30
N SER A 127 -17.87 11.01 -14.94
CA SER A 127 -18.90 11.83 -14.29
C SER A 127 -20.08 10.92 -13.97
N LEU A 128 -20.57 10.99 -12.73
CA LEU A 128 -21.78 10.28 -12.33
C LEU A 128 -22.94 10.88 -13.13
N LYS A 129 -23.28 10.24 -14.24
CA LYS A 129 -24.46 10.56 -15.02
C LYS A 129 -25.62 9.80 -14.39
N LEU A 130 -26.58 10.54 -13.84
CA LEU A 130 -27.82 9.96 -13.36
C LEU A 130 -28.65 9.49 -14.56
N SER A 131 -29.34 8.37 -14.41
CA SER A 131 -30.36 7.94 -15.36
C SER A 131 -31.53 8.94 -15.33
N PRO A 132 -32.30 9.08 -16.43
CA PRO A 132 -33.46 9.98 -16.43
C PRO A 132 -34.52 9.64 -15.37
N LEU A 133 -34.63 8.37 -14.96
CA LEU A 133 -35.60 7.91 -13.96
C LEU A 133 -35.19 8.27 -12.53
N GLU A 134 -33.88 8.28 -12.24
CA GLU A 134 -33.34 8.63 -10.93
C GLU A 134 -33.20 10.15 -10.72
N ARG A 135 -33.51 10.93 -11.75
CA ARG A 135 -33.37 12.38 -11.75
C ARG A 135 -34.60 13.04 -11.11
N GLY A 136 -34.36 14.06 -10.31
CA GLY A 136 -35.41 14.93 -9.77
C GLY A 136 -35.88 16.00 -10.77
N TRP A 137 -36.28 17.16 -10.28
CA TRP A 137 -36.84 18.22 -11.13
C TRP A 137 -35.83 18.84 -12.09
N SER A 138 -34.56 18.98 -11.70
CA SER A 138 -33.55 19.66 -12.52
C SER A 138 -32.16 19.03 -12.42
N GLY A 139 -31.53 18.82 -13.58
CA GLY A 139 -30.17 18.31 -13.76
C GLY A 139 -29.74 17.20 -12.79
N THR A 140 -28.55 17.39 -12.23
CA THR A 140 -28.00 16.58 -11.14
C THR A 140 -28.38 17.13 -9.76
N LYS A 141 -29.40 18.00 -9.67
CA LYS A 141 -29.83 18.57 -8.39
C LYS A 141 -30.63 17.53 -7.61
N MET A 142 -30.58 17.64 -6.29
CA MET A 142 -31.26 16.74 -5.37
C MET A 142 -32.79 16.93 -5.30
N PRO A 143 -33.37 18.14 -5.42
CA PRO A 143 -34.82 18.32 -5.34
C PRO A 143 -35.61 17.47 -6.33
N GLY A 144 -36.66 16.82 -5.83
CA GLY A 144 -37.51 15.89 -6.56
C GLY A 144 -36.96 14.47 -6.67
N ARG A 145 -35.76 14.18 -6.13
CA ARG A 145 -35.18 12.83 -6.12
C ARG A 145 -35.67 12.00 -4.93
N SER A 146 -35.93 10.72 -5.16
CA SER A 146 -36.17 9.71 -4.12
C SER A 146 -34.85 9.28 -3.49
N ILE A 147 -34.79 9.31 -2.15
CA ILE A 147 -33.67 8.79 -1.35
C ILE A 147 -33.90 7.33 -0.99
N GLY A 148 -35.18 6.92 -0.88
CA GLY A 148 -35.60 5.60 -0.45
C GLY A 148 -36.24 5.62 0.94
N ALA A 149 -36.39 4.43 1.51
CA ALA A 149 -36.85 4.25 2.89
C ALA A 149 -35.83 4.82 3.88
N PRO A 150 -36.28 5.38 5.01
CA PRO A 150 -35.38 5.84 6.06
C PRO A 150 -34.66 4.65 6.71
N ASP A 151 -33.48 4.91 7.26
CA ASP A 151 -32.70 3.91 7.98
C ASP A 151 -33.52 3.35 9.18
N PRO A 152 -33.48 2.04 9.44
CA PRO A 152 -34.26 1.42 10.51
C PRO A 152 -33.78 1.90 11.89
N VAL A 153 -34.71 2.00 12.85
CA VAL A 153 -34.41 2.43 14.22
C VAL A 153 -34.81 1.32 15.19
N GLY A 154 -33.82 0.63 15.74
CA GLY A 154 -34.08 -0.53 16.62
C GLY A 154 -34.70 -1.69 15.85
N GLU A 155 -35.89 -2.12 16.27
CA GLU A 155 -36.67 -3.19 15.63
C GLU A 155 -37.67 -2.67 14.57
N ASP A 156 -37.83 -1.34 14.47
CA ASP A 156 -38.76 -0.73 13.52
C ASP A 156 -38.11 -0.58 12.14
N THR A 157 -38.62 -1.36 11.17
CA THR A 157 -38.26 -1.26 9.75
C THR A 157 -39.30 -0.44 9.00
N PHE A 158 -38.85 0.56 8.24
CA PHE A 158 -39.73 1.46 7.47
C PHE A 158 -39.88 1.03 6.01
N ASP A 159 -40.16 -0.25 5.78
CA ASP A 159 -40.36 -0.79 4.44
C ASP A 159 -41.66 -0.25 3.83
N GLY A 160 -41.53 0.38 2.65
CA GLY A 160 -42.65 0.96 1.88
C GLY A 160 -42.74 2.49 1.91
N PHE A 161 -41.90 3.17 2.70
CA PHE A 161 -41.79 4.63 2.65
C PHE A 161 -40.84 5.08 1.53
N ASP A 162 -41.24 6.13 0.78
CA ASP A 162 -40.37 6.80 -0.19
C ASP A 162 -40.13 8.26 0.26
N THR A 163 -38.88 8.57 0.60
CA THR A 163 -38.48 9.91 1.03
C THR A 163 -38.06 10.75 -0.18
N LYS A 164 -38.72 11.90 -0.38
CA LYS A 164 -38.41 12.83 -1.49
C LYS A 164 -37.85 14.15 -1.00
N VAL A 165 -36.80 14.63 -1.68
CA VAL A 165 -36.16 15.90 -1.36
C VAL A 165 -36.99 17.07 -1.92
N LEU A 166 -37.37 18.02 -1.07
CA LEU A 166 -38.07 19.24 -1.49
C LEU A 166 -37.10 20.37 -1.82
N GLU A 167 -36.22 20.72 -0.89
CA GLU A 167 -35.27 21.81 -1.03
C GLU A 167 -33.90 21.44 -0.45
N VAL A 168 -32.83 21.90 -1.09
CA VAL A 168 -31.48 21.87 -0.55
C VAL A 168 -30.91 23.27 -0.65
N CYS A 169 -30.89 23.97 0.48
CA CYS A 169 -30.32 25.31 0.59
C CYS A 169 -28.98 25.23 1.34
N THR A 170 -27.94 25.87 0.78
CA THR A 170 -26.67 26.08 1.47
C THR A 170 -26.71 27.44 2.15
N LEU A 171 -26.86 27.43 3.47
CA LEU A 171 -26.73 28.63 4.30
C LEU A 171 -25.24 28.93 4.51
N PHE A 172 -24.87 30.21 4.48
CA PHE A 172 -23.50 30.69 4.62
C PHE A 172 -23.29 31.36 5.98
#